data_AF-A0A0A9WJM7-F1
#
_entry.id   AF-A0A0A9WJM7-F1
#
_cell.length_a   1.000
_cell.length_b   1.000
_cell.length_c   1.000
_cell.angle_alpha   90.00
_cell.angle_beta   90.00
_cell.angle_gamma   90.00
#
_symmetry.space_group_name_H-M   'P 1'
#
loop_
_entity.id
_entity.type
_entity.pdbx_description
1 polymer ?
#
loop_
_entity_poly.entity_id
_entity_poly.type
_entity_poly.pdbx_seq_one_letter_code
_entity_poly.pdbx_strand_id
1 'polypeptide(L)'
;MPTYKLTYLDFKGIAEAIRMIFTYMGQEFEDHRISLEDWPGVKKTIKWGKVPVLDVDGKRMYQAQAILRFLAKKAKLAGDNDLEAYEIDSIVGTVTDFISAYAPIWGITDPKEKEEFIAKLKKESIPYY
;
A
#
# COMPACT_ATOMS: atom_id res chain seq x y z
N MET A 1 -2.88 -4.59 -24.92
CA MET A 1 -2.36 -4.07 -23.63
C MET A 1 -2.89 -4.97 -22.53
N PRO A 2 -2.10 -5.28 -21.48
CA PRO A 2 -2.59 -6.05 -20.35
C PRO A 2 -3.80 -5.36 -19.71
N THR A 3 -4.75 -6.14 -19.23
CA THR A 3 -5.91 -5.63 -18.48
C THR A 3 -5.57 -5.63 -17.00
N TYR A 4 -5.68 -4.46 -16.36
CA TYR A 4 -5.37 -4.26 -14.96
C TYR A 4 -6.65 -3.96 -14.15
N LYS A 5 -6.78 -4.61 -13.00
CA LYS A 5 -7.79 -4.28 -11.99
C LYS A 5 -7.14 -4.21 -10.61
N LEU A 6 -7.17 -3.02 -10.01
CA LEU A 6 -6.72 -2.79 -8.64
C LEU A 6 -7.92 -2.87 -7.70
N THR A 7 -7.90 -3.80 -6.76
CA THR A 7 -8.92 -3.92 -5.71
C THR A 7 -8.37 -3.42 -4.37
N TYR A 8 -9.01 -2.40 -3.80
CA TYR A 8 -8.66 -1.85 -2.48
C TYR A 8 -9.90 -1.26 -1.77
N LEU A 9 -9.75 -0.87 -0.50
CA LEU A 9 -10.79 -0.13 0.21
C LEU A 9 -10.99 1.27 -0.41
N ASP A 10 -12.16 1.87 -0.22
CA ASP A 10 -12.48 3.22 -0.71
C ASP A 10 -11.80 4.34 0.09
N PHE A 11 -10.47 4.30 0.10
CA PHE A 11 -9.60 5.39 0.49
C PHE A 11 -8.23 5.20 -0.19
N LYS A 12 -7.33 6.16 0.03
CA LYS A 12 -5.98 6.16 -0.56
C LYS A 12 -5.14 5.00 -0.03
N GLY A 13 -4.76 5.10 1.25
CA GLY A 13 -4.00 4.07 1.97
C GLY A 13 -2.74 3.64 1.24
N ILE A 14 -2.34 2.38 1.43
CA ILE A 14 -1.14 1.81 0.80
C ILE A 14 -1.34 1.48 -0.69
N ALA A 15 -2.56 1.57 -1.23
CA ALA A 15 -2.82 1.36 -2.65
C ALA A 15 -2.61 2.63 -3.50
N GLU A 16 -2.52 3.80 -2.87
CA GLU A 16 -2.39 5.05 -3.62
C GLU A 16 -1.10 5.11 -4.44
N ALA A 17 0.02 4.60 -3.89
CA ALA A 17 1.27 4.50 -4.64
C ALA A 17 1.11 3.61 -5.90
N ILE A 18 0.25 2.58 -5.86
CA ILE A 18 -0.03 1.73 -7.02
C ILE A 18 -0.81 2.53 -8.07
N ARG A 19 -1.82 3.30 -7.65
CA ARG A 19 -2.58 4.20 -8.54
C ARG A 19 -1.66 5.22 -9.20
N MET A 20 -0.76 5.83 -8.43
CA MET A 20 0.22 6.80 -8.92
C MET A 20 1.13 6.21 -10.01
N ILE A 21 1.60 4.96 -9.87
CA ILE A 21 2.42 4.32 -10.91
C ILE A 21 1.60 4.09 -12.18
N PHE A 22 0.34 3.67 -12.10
CA PHE A 22 -0.52 3.55 -13.28
C PHE A 22 -0.71 4.89 -14.00
N THR A 23 -1.02 5.95 -13.24
CA THR A 23 -1.13 7.31 -13.78
C THR A 23 0.18 7.76 -14.43
N TYR A 24 1.32 7.53 -13.78
CA TYR A 24 2.65 7.86 -14.32
C TYR A 24 2.93 7.17 -15.66
N MET A 25 2.56 5.90 -15.79
CA MET A 25 2.74 5.14 -17.03
C MET A 25 1.71 5.50 -18.12
N GLY A 26 0.70 6.32 -17.82
CA GLY A 26 -0.45 6.53 -18.71
C GLY A 26 -1.24 5.23 -18.97
N GLN A 27 -1.22 4.30 -18.01
CA GLN A 27 -1.80 2.97 -18.15
C GLN A 27 -3.20 2.95 -17.53
N GLU A 28 -4.22 2.74 -18.35
CA GLU A 28 -5.60 2.50 -17.92
C GLU A 28 -5.69 1.26 -17.03
N PHE A 29 -6.51 1.34 -15.98
CA PHE A 29 -6.80 0.25 -15.05
C PHE A 29 -8.19 0.44 -14.41
N GLU A 30 -8.83 -0.67 -14.03
CA GLU A 30 -10.04 -0.64 -13.21
C GLU A 30 -9.67 -0.38 -11.74
N ASP A 31 -10.06 0.77 -11.19
CA ASP A 31 -9.94 1.09 -9.75
C ASP A 31 -11.18 0.58 -9.00
N HIS A 32 -11.17 -0.70 -8.63
CA HIS A 32 -12.25 -1.36 -7.91
C HIS A 32 -12.15 -1.06 -6.40
N ARG A 33 -13.03 -0.18 -5.93
CA ARG A 33 -13.07 0.31 -4.55
C ARG A 33 -14.15 -0.39 -3.74
N ILE A 34 -13.75 -1.02 -2.64
CA ILE A 34 -14.62 -1.74 -1.72
C ILE A 34 -15.03 -0.80 -0.58
N SER A 35 -16.32 -0.67 -0.31
CA SER A 35 -16.80 0.08 0.84
C SER A 35 -16.46 -0.63 2.16
N LEU A 36 -16.48 0.09 3.28
CA LEU A 36 -16.21 -0.52 4.58
C LEU A 36 -17.31 -1.52 4.99
N GLU A 37 -18.54 -1.31 4.52
CA GLU A 37 -19.71 -2.16 4.75
C GLU A 37 -19.57 -3.51 4.02
N ASP A 38 -19.05 -3.49 2.79
CA ASP A 38 -18.89 -4.69 1.96
C ASP A 38 -17.61 -5.47 2.30
N TRP A 39 -16.62 -4.81 2.90
CA TRP A 39 -15.31 -5.40 3.21
C TRP A 39 -15.36 -6.73 3.96
N PRO A 40 -16.19 -6.93 5.02
CA PRO A 40 -16.27 -8.21 5.72
C PRO A 40 -16.66 -9.40 4.81
N GLY A 41 -17.49 -9.16 3.79
CA GLY A 41 -17.85 -10.16 2.79
C GLY A 41 -16.70 -10.44 1.84
N VAL A 42 -16.15 -9.40 1.22
CA VAL A 42 -15.05 -9.50 0.23
C VAL A 42 -13.77 -10.07 0.86
N LYS A 43 -13.48 -9.74 2.12
CA LYS A 43 -12.30 -10.24 2.84
C LYS A 43 -12.23 -11.78 2.85
N LYS A 44 -13.39 -12.45 2.95
CA LYS A 44 -13.47 -13.93 2.98
C LYS A 44 -13.12 -14.57 1.63
N THR A 45 -13.22 -13.83 0.53
CA THR A 45 -12.93 -14.32 -0.83
C THR A 45 -11.49 -14.05 -1.26
N ILE A 46 -10.73 -13.26 -0.49
CA ILE A 46 -9.36 -12.83 -0.82
C ILE A 46 -8.35 -13.69 -0.07
N LYS A 47 -7.35 -14.21 -0.78
CA LYS A 47 -6.23 -14.93 -0.15
C LYS A 47 -5.56 -14.05 0.91
N TRP A 48 -5.37 -14.60 2.11
CA TRP A 48 -4.87 -13.91 3.32
C TRP A 48 -5.80 -12.82 3.88
N GLY A 49 -6.93 -12.51 3.25
CA GLY A 49 -7.86 -11.48 3.72
C GLY A 49 -7.23 -10.09 3.82
N LYS A 50 -6.31 -9.77 2.89
CA LYS A 50 -5.59 -8.49 2.82
C LYS A 50 -5.73 -7.88 1.42
N VAL A 51 -5.89 -6.56 1.38
CA VAL A 51 -5.81 -5.72 0.19
C VAL A 51 -4.63 -4.76 0.34
N PRO A 52 -4.01 -4.26 -0.75
CA PRO A 52 -4.44 -4.33 -2.15
C PRO A 52 -4.22 -5.67 -2.83
N VAL A 53 -5.05 -5.90 -3.85
CA VAL A 53 -4.94 -7.02 -4.79
C VAL A 53 -4.88 -6.41 -6.20
N LEU A 54 -3.94 -6.87 -7.02
CA LEU A 54 -3.84 -6.48 -8.42
C LEU A 54 -4.09 -7.69 -9.31
N ASP A 55 -5.12 -7.65 -10.14
CA ASP A 55 -5.35 -8.62 -11.20
C ASP A 55 -4.69 -8.11 -12.50
N VAL A 56 -3.87 -8.97 -13.12
CA VAL A 56 -3.16 -8.70 -14.39
C VAL A 56 -3.46 -9.84 -15.35
N ASP A 57 -4.27 -9.59 -16.39
CA ASP A 57 -4.65 -10.62 -17.38
C ASP A 57 -5.19 -11.92 -16.73
N GLY A 58 -6.04 -11.77 -15.70
CA GLY A 58 -6.60 -12.89 -14.94
C GLY A 58 -5.65 -13.51 -13.90
N LYS A 59 -4.39 -13.07 -13.82
CA LYS A 59 -3.46 -13.48 -12.77
C LYS A 59 -3.51 -12.52 -11.58
N ARG A 60 -3.90 -13.06 -10.43
CA ARG A 60 -4.02 -12.30 -9.19
C ARG A 60 -2.70 -12.17 -8.42
N MET A 61 -2.34 -10.94 -8.06
CA MET A 61 -1.18 -10.56 -7.25
C MET A 61 -1.61 -9.93 -5.93
N TYR A 62 -0.77 -10.07 -4.91
CA TYR A 62 -1.05 -9.67 -3.53
C TYR A 62 0.17 -8.96 -2.94
N GLN A 63 -0.01 -8.30 -1.79
CA GLN A 63 1.00 -7.53 -1.05
C GLN A 63 1.42 -6.26 -1.79
N ALA A 64 1.12 -5.10 -1.17
CA ALA A 64 1.33 -3.79 -1.79
C ALA A 64 2.76 -3.59 -2.29
N GLN A 65 3.78 -3.88 -1.46
CA GLN A 65 5.18 -3.69 -1.85
C GLN A 65 5.61 -4.61 -3.00
N ALA A 66 5.10 -5.84 -3.06
CA ALA A 66 5.43 -6.76 -4.15
C ALA A 66 4.81 -6.29 -5.47
N ILE A 67 3.56 -5.80 -5.41
CA ILE A 67 2.87 -5.18 -6.55
C ILE A 67 3.61 -3.92 -7.00
N LEU A 68 4.02 -3.05 -6.07
CA LEU A 68 4.78 -1.84 -6.38
C LEU A 68 6.10 -2.15 -7.07
N ARG A 69 6.90 -3.10 -6.56
CA ARG A 69 8.14 -3.53 -7.22
C ARG A 69 7.90 -4.09 -8.63
N PHE A 70 6.84 -4.87 -8.82
CA PHE A 70 6.46 -5.38 -10.14
C PHE A 70 6.13 -4.24 -11.12
N LEU A 71 5.35 -3.25 -10.69
CA LEU A 71 4.98 -2.10 -11.53
C LEU A 71 6.15 -1.12 -11.73
N ALA A 72 6.97 -0.88 -10.71
CA ALA A 72 8.16 -0.02 -10.80
C ALA A 72 9.12 -0.51 -11.88
N LYS A 73 9.34 -1.83 -11.99
CA LYS A 73 10.14 -2.42 -13.08
C LYS A 73 9.55 -2.12 -14.46
N LYS A 74 8.22 -2.17 -14.61
CA LYS A 74 7.54 -1.83 -15.87
C LYS A 74 7.62 -0.33 -16.18
N ALA A 75 7.55 0.50 -15.14
CA ALA A 75 7.64 1.96 -15.23
C ALA A 75 9.08 2.48 -15.37
N LYS A 76 10.10 1.60 -15.31
CA LYS A 76 11.52 1.98 -15.24
C LYS A 76 11.85 2.88 -14.04
N LEU A 77 11.29 2.53 -12.88
CA LEU A 77 11.46 3.23 -11.60
C LEU A 77 12.08 2.33 -10.50
N ALA A 78 12.79 1.27 -10.90
CA ALA A 78 13.31 0.25 -9.97
C ALA A 78 14.85 0.27 -9.84
N GLY A 79 15.49 1.38 -10.23
CA GLY A 79 16.95 1.48 -10.33
C GLY A 79 17.52 0.78 -11.56
N ASP A 80 18.75 1.13 -11.92
CA ASP A 80 19.46 0.54 -13.06
C ASP A 80 20.32 -0.67 -12.68
N ASN A 81 20.57 -0.86 -11.37
CA ASN A 81 21.38 -1.94 -10.82
C ASN A 81 20.89 -2.38 -9.43
N ASP A 82 21.48 -3.47 -8.91
CA ASP A 82 21.07 -4.07 -7.65
C ASP A 82 21.25 -3.14 -6.44
N LEU A 83 22.26 -2.25 -6.45
CA LEU A 83 22.50 -1.31 -5.35
C LEU A 83 21.47 -0.19 -5.35
N GLU A 84 21.14 0.39 -6.51
CA GLU A 84 20.09 1.39 -6.62
C GLU A 84 18.70 0.80 -6.28
N ALA A 85 18.42 -0.42 -6.76
CA ALA A 85 17.19 -1.13 -6.40
C ALA A 85 17.10 -1.34 -4.88
N TYR A 86 18.22 -1.70 -4.24
CA TYR A 86 18.31 -1.83 -2.79
C TYR A 86 18.08 -0.51 -2.06
N GLU A 87 18.66 0.60 -2.52
CA GLU A 87 18.44 1.92 -1.92
C GLU A 87 16.96 2.33 -1.97
N ILE A 88 16.29 2.09 -3.11
CA ILE A 88 14.85 2.30 -3.26
C ILE A 88 14.06 1.43 -2.29
N ASP A 89 14.34 0.12 -2.25
CA ASP A 89 13.65 -0.82 -1.37
C ASP A 89 13.87 -0.50 0.12
N SER A 90 15.06 -0.02 0.48
CA SER A 90 15.39 0.43 1.84
C SER A 90 14.50 1.60 2.28
N ILE A 91 14.39 2.64 1.44
CA ILE A 91 13.51 3.79 1.71
C ILE A 91 12.04 3.36 1.79
N VAL A 92 11.59 2.50 0.86
CA VAL A 92 10.21 1.96 0.87
C VAL A 92 9.95 1.16 2.16
N GLY A 93 10.94 0.38 2.62
CA GLY A 93 10.90 -0.34 3.89
C GLY A 93 10.71 0.61 5.07
N THR A 94 11.58 1.62 5.19
CA THR A 94 11.52 2.65 6.24
C THR A 94 10.16 3.35 6.28
N VAL A 95 9.63 3.78 5.12
CA VAL A 95 8.31 4.41 5.04
C VAL A 95 7.19 3.45 5.42
N THR A 96 7.30 2.16 5.07
CA THR A 96 6.28 1.16 5.41
C THR A 96 6.26 0.87 6.90
N ASP A 97 7.42 0.78 7.54
CA ASP A 97 7.53 0.62 8.98
C ASP A 97 6.94 1.84 9.71
N PHE A 98 7.24 3.06 9.24
CA PHE A 98 6.62 4.28 9.75
C PHE A 98 5.09 4.28 9.63
N ILE A 99 4.56 3.96 8.44
CA ILE A 99 3.10 3.85 8.23
C ILE A 99 2.49 2.80 9.16
N SER A 100 3.16 1.67 9.34
CA SER A 100 2.69 0.58 10.21
C SER A 100 2.69 0.98 11.68
N ALA A 101 3.69 1.74 12.13
CA ALA A 101 3.74 2.29 13.48
C ALA A 101 2.63 3.33 13.72
N TYR A 102 2.29 4.13 12.70
CA TYR A 102 1.25 5.15 12.78
C TYR A 102 -0.18 4.60 12.65
N ALA A 103 -0.38 3.52 11.87
CA ALA A 103 -1.68 2.96 11.52
C ALA A 103 -2.65 2.66 12.69
N PRO A 104 -2.21 2.26 13.90
CA PRO A 104 -3.12 2.02 15.02
C PRO A 104 -3.99 3.23 15.40
N ILE A 105 -3.56 4.45 15.08
CA ILE A 105 -4.31 5.69 15.37
C ILE A 105 -5.76 5.67 14.83
N TRP A 106 -6.00 4.93 13.75
CA TRP A 106 -7.31 4.82 13.12
C TRP A 106 -8.30 3.94 13.91
N GLY A 107 -7.79 3.08 14.80
CA GLY A 107 -8.60 2.26 15.70
C GLY A 107 -8.86 2.90 17.06
N ILE A 108 -8.16 3.98 17.40
CA ILE A 108 -8.28 4.67 18.70
C ILE A 108 -9.42 5.69 18.62
N THR A 109 -10.49 5.44 19.37
CA THR A 109 -11.67 6.31 19.42
C THR A 109 -11.63 7.31 20.56
N ASP A 110 -10.96 6.98 21.67
CA ASP A 110 -10.84 7.89 22.82
C ASP A 110 -9.85 9.02 22.51
N PRO A 111 -10.23 10.30 22.69
CA PRO A 111 -9.34 11.42 22.39
C PRO A 111 -8.06 11.46 23.24
N LYS A 112 -8.12 11.07 24.51
CA LYS A 112 -6.95 11.11 25.40
C LYS A 112 -5.96 10.00 25.05
N GLU A 113 -6.46 8.79 24.84
CA GLU A 113 -5.64 7.67 24.36
C GLU A 113 -4.97 8.01 23.03
N LYS A 114 -5.67 8.72 22.13
CA LYS A 114 -5.12 9.18 20.86
C LYS A 114 -4.00 10.19 21.04
N GLU A 115 -4.15 11.16 21.94
CA GLU A 115 -3.10 12.12 22.28
C GLU A 115 -1.87 11.43 22.89
N GLU A 116 -2.08 10.52 23.84
CA GLU A 116 -1.01 9.72 24.46
C GLU A 116 -0.28 8.87 23.42
N PHE A 117 -1.01 8.23 22.51
CA PHE A 117 -0.44 7.44 21.42
C PHE A 117 0.41 8.30 20.48
N ILE A 118 -0.08 9.48 20.08
CA ILE A 118 0.69 10.43 19.26
C ILE A 118 1.94 10.91 20.00
N ALA A 119 1.84 11.24 21.28
CA ALA A 119 2.97 11.68 22.09
C ALA A 119 4.04 10.59 22.20
N LYS A 120 3.62 9.33 22.41
CA LYS A 120 4.50 8.16 22.42
C LYS A 120 5.20 7.98 21.07
N LEU A 121 4.45 8.00 19.96
CA LEU A 121 5.04 7.89 18.62
C LEU A 121 6.09 8.96 18.35
N LYS A 122 5.78 10.23 18.68
CA LYS A 122 6.71 11.35 18.51
C LYS A 122 8.02 11.19 19.28
N LYS A 123 7.97 10.57 20.46
CA LYS A 123 9.13 10.39 21.33
C LYS A 123 9.93 9.13 20.99
N GLU A 124 9.25 8.03 20.69
CA GLU A 124 9.86 6.69 20.67
C GLU A 124 9.99 6.08 19.27
N SER A 125 9.24 6.55 18.28
CA SER A 125 9.22 5.92 16.95
C SER A 125 9.63 6.88 15.84
N ILE A 126 9.00 8.06 15.76
CA ILE A 126 9.26 9.05 14.70
C ILE A 126 10.74 9.42 14.56
N PRO A 127 11.55 9.59 15.63
CA PRO A 127 12.96 9.98 15.48
C PRO A 127 13.85 8.96 14.75
N TYR A 128 13.37 7.72 14.54
CA TYR A 128 14.11 6.67 13.83
C TYR A 128 13.76 6.57 12.34
N TYR A 129 12.83 7.39 11.86
CA TYR A 129 12.39 7.49 10.47
C TYR A 129 12.70 8.90 9.93
#